data_AF-C3MIQ9-F1
#
_entry.id   AF-C3MIQ9-F1
#
_cell.length_a   1.000
_cell.length_b   1.000
_cell.length_c   1.000
_cell.angle_alpha   90.00
_cell.angle_beta   90.00
_cell.angle_gamma   90.00
#
_symmetry.space_group_name_H-M   'P 1'
#
loop_
_entity.id
_entity.type
_entity.pdbx_description
1 polymer ?
#
loop_
_entity_poly.entity_id
_entity_poly.type
_entity_poly.pdbx_seq_one_letter_code
_entity_poly.pdbx_strand_id
1 'polypeptide(L)'
;MSSMQELAKQNPGLISGWRLSVALLPGTPLKWLLRHGEIEEGASCPSEDIPASFAEWMPIVKTWEELGIPGKESSPTMASPVGQIPVDGGELLPFLIKYRSIVELLPISHQGRQIRRLKAENPEFSHLVDQANRPGAGKLKRFPGIYKRHLRRIGKR
;
A
#
# COMPACT_ATOMS: atom_id res chain seq x y z
N MET A 1 -23.85 7.49 -5.26
CA MET A 1 -22.55 8.04 -5.71
C MET A 1 -21.99 7.07 -6.73
N SER A 2 -21.60 7.54 -7.91
CA SER A 2 -20.99 6.68 -8.93
C SER A 2 -19.63 6.19 -8.45
N SER A 3 -19.28 4.94 -8.76
CA SER A 3 -17.95 4.42 -8.44
C SER A 3 -16.88 5.12 -9.30
N MET A 4 -15.61 5.15 -8.86
CA MET A 4 -14.53 5.69 -9.70
C MET A 4 -14.41 4.96 -11.04
N GLN A 5 -14.74 3.67 -11.07
CA GLN A 5 -14.76 2.88 -12.30
C GLN A 5 -15.85 3.34 -13.28
N GLU A 6 -17.01 3.74 -12.78
CA GLU A 6 -18.08 4.32 -13.61
C GLU A 6 -17.68 5.68 -14.17
N LEU A 7 -17.05 6.53 -13.36
CA LEU A 7 -16.54 7.83 -13.81
C LEU A 7 -15.45 7.69 -14.88
N ALA A 8 -14.54 6.73 -14.71
CA ALA A 8 -13.52 6.41 -15.71
C ALA A 8 -14.15 5.96 -17.04
N LYS A 9 -15.17 5.09 -16.99
CA LYS A 9 -15.90 4.64 -18.20
C LYS A 9 -16.62 5.77 -18.93
N GLN A 10 -17.13 6.76 -18.20
CA GLN A 10 -17.78 7.94 -18.79
C GLN A 10 -16.78 8.89 -19.45
N ASN A 11 -15.48 8.79 -19.14
CA ASN A 11 -14.44 9.72 -19.60
C ASN A 11 -13.22 8.97 -20.16
N PRO A 12 -13.37 8.17 -21.24
CA PRO A 12 -12.31 7.27 -21.72
C PRO A 12 -11.04 8.00 -22.19
N GLY A 13 -11.13 9.29 -22.51
CA GLY A 13 -9.99 10.10 -22.94
C GLY A 13 -9.13 10.67 -21.81
N LEU A 14 -9.57 10.58 -20.55
CA LEU A 14 -8.88 11.18 -19.39
C LEU A 14 -7.96 10.21 -18.66
N ILE A 15 -8.21 8.90 -18.75
CA ILE A 15 -7.44 7.90 -18.01
C ILE A 15 -6.27 7.41 -18.87
N SER A 16 -5.06 7.53 -18.32
CA SER A 16 -3.82 7.01 -18.94
C SER A 16 -3.45 5.61 -18.41
N GLY A 17 -3.93 5.26 -17.22
CA GLY A 17 -3.70 3.96 -16.61
C GLY A 17 -4.34 3.83 -15.24
N TRP A 18 -3.91 2.82 -14.50
CA TRP A 18 -4.38 2.51 -13.16
C TRP A 18 -3.18 2.23 -12.24
N ARG A 19 -3.22 2.74 -11.02
CA ARG A 19 -2.20 2.52 -9.99
C ARG A 19 -2.80 1.79 -8.81
N LEU A 20 -2.14 0.74 -8.34
CA LEU A 20 -2.54 0.04 -7.14
C LEU A 20 -2.18 0.89 -5.91
N SER A 21 -3.19 1.46 -5.27
CA SER A 21 -3.05 2.17 -4.00
C SER A 21 -3.33 1.20 -2.85
N VAL A 22 -2.48 1.23 -1.83
CA VAL A 22 -2.51 0.28 -0.71
C VAL A 22 -2.68 1.09 0.57
N ALA A 23 -3.57 0.64 1.45
CA ALA A 23 -3.72 1.23 2.77
C ALA A 23 -2.41 1.05 3.56
N LEU A 24 -1.70 2.15 3.84
CA LEU A 24 -0.43 2.12 4.56
C LEU A 24 -0.65 2.06 6.08
N LEU A 25 -1.08 0.89 6.54
CA LEU A 25 -1.39 0.59 7.93
C LEU A 25 -0.51 -0.56 8.47
N PRO A 26 -0.19 -0.61 9.77
CA PRO A 26 0.52 -1.75 10.38
C PRO A 26 -0.20 -3.10 10.24
N GLY A 27 -1.52 -3.06 10.03
CA GLY A 27 -2.35 -4.26 9.81
C GLY A 27 -2.32 -4.77 8.37
N THR A 28 -1.86 -3.97 7.42
CA THR A 28 -1.85 -4.32 6.00
C THR A 28 -0.84 -5.44 5.75
N PRO A 29 -1.24 -6.54 5.08
CA PRO A 29 -0.34 -7.65 4.78
C PRO A 29 0.85 -7.23 3.93
N LEU A 30 2.01 -7.85 4.19
CA LEU A 30 3.26 -7.60 3.46
C LEU A 30 3.08 -7.74 1.95
N LYS A 31 2.33 -8.76 1.51
CA LYS A 31 2.09 -9.01 0.09
C LYS A 31 1.42 -7.84 -0.63
N TRP A 32 0.62 -7.02 0.07
CA TRP A 32 -0.03 -5.86 -0.52
C TRP A 32 0.89 -4.65 -0.47
N LEU A 33 1.59 -4.43 0.64
CA LEU A 33 2.58 -3.35 0.74
C LEU A 33 3.64 -3.43 -0.37
N LEU A 34 4.09 -4.64 -0.71
CA LEU A 34 5.07 -4.86 -1.79
C LEU A 34 4.55 -4.53 -3.20
N ARG A 35 3.23 -4.44 -3.37
CA ARG A 35 2.56 -4.13 -4.65
C ARG A 35 2.13 -2.67 -4.74
N HIS A 36 2.34 -1.86 -3.70
CA HIS A 36 1.95 -0.47 -3.72
C HIS A 36 2.66 0.26 -4.87
N GLY A 37 1.90 1.00 -5.67
CA GLY A 37 2.43 1.72 -6.82
C GLY A 37 2.60 0.88 -8.08
N GLU A 38 2.16 -0.39 -8.12
CA GLU A 38 2.01 -1.13 -9.39
C GLU A 38 1.16 -0.33 -10.36
N ILE A 39 1.56 -0.29 -11.63
CA ILE A 39 0.89 0.44 -12.69
C ILE A 39 0.43 -0.55 -13.76
N GLU A 40 -0.83 -0.42 -14.15
CA GLU A 40 -1.42 -1.09 -15.30
C GLU A 40 -1.82 -0.02 -16.32
N GLU A 41 -1.31 -0.13 -17.54
CA GLU A 41 -1.56 0.86 -18.58
C GLU A 41 -2.95 0.69 -19.22
N GLY A 42 -3.50 1.79 -19.73
CA GLY A 42 -4.73 1.79 -20.51
C GLY A 42 -5.99 2.16 -19.72
N ALA A 43 -7.09 2.36 -20.46
CA ALA A 43 -8.31 2.94 -19.92
C ALA A 43 -9.17 1.94 -19.09
N SER A 44 -8.92 0.63 -19.21
CA SER A 44 -9.72 -0.38 -18.53
C SER A 44 -9.18 -0.67 -17.13
N CYS A 45 -10.03 -0.53 -16.11
CA CYS A 45 -9.70 -0.91 -14.74
C CYS A 45 -9.31 -2.39 -14.69
N PRO A 46 -8.20 -2.76 -14.03
CA PRO A 46 -7.84 -4.16 -13.84
C PRO A 46 -8.96 -4.92 -13.13
N SER A 47 -9.18 -6.17 -13.56
CA SER A 47 -10.26 -7.04 -13.07
C SER A 47 -9.87 -7.90 -11.85
N GLU A 48 -8.66 -7.71 -11.32
CA GLU A 48 -8.19 -8.44 -10.15
C GLU A 48 -9.10 -8.18 -8.94
N ASP A 49 -9.54 -9.25 -8.28
CA ASP A 49 -10.29 -9.16 -7.03
C ASP A 49 -9.34 -8.82 -5.88
N ILE A 50 -9.40 -7.56 -5.44
CA ILE A 50 -8.58 -7.02 -4.37
C ILE A 50 -9.45 -6.76 -3.14
N PRO A 51 -9.04 -7.21 -1.94
CA PRO A 51 -9.74 -6.87 -0.72
C PRO A 51 -9.71 -5.36 -0.49
N ALA A 52 -10.88 -4.72 -0.58
CA ALA A 52 -11.05 -3.27 -0.41
C ALA A 52 -10.51 -2.73 0.94
N SER A 53 -10.33 -3.59 1.94
CA SER A 53 -9.71 -3.23 3.22
C SER A 53 -8.20 -2.96 3.12
N PHE A 54 -7.53 -3.38 2.05
CA PHE A 54 -6.08 -3.30 1.92
C PHE A 54 -5.60 -2.55 0.70
N ALA A 55 -6.31 -2.64 -0.42
CA ALA A 55 -5.88 -1.98 -1.65
C ALA A 55 -7.04 -1.72 -2.61
N GLU A 56 -6.83 -0.79 -3.52
CA GLU A 56 -7.76 -0.40 -4.58
C GLU A 56 -6.97 0.13 -5.79
N TRP A 57 -7.47 -0.16 -7.00
CA TRP A 57 -6.97 0.47 -8.22
C TRP A 57 -7.48 1.90 -8.33
N MET A 58 -6.55 2.85 -8.31
CA MET A 58 -6.83 4.26 -8.50
C MET A 58 -6.54 4.66 -9.95
N PRO A 59 -7.41 5.41 -10.62
CA PRO A 59 -7.14 5.88 -11.97
C PRO A 59 -5.95 6.84 -11.97
N ILE A 60 -5.07 6.67 -12.96
CA ILE A 60 -4.07 7.66 -13.34
C ILE A 60 -4.70 8.51 -14.43
N VAL A 61 -4.85 9.80 -14.15
CA VAL A 61 -5.38 10.76 -15.10
C VAL A 61 -4.26 11.38 -15.91
N LYS A 62 -4.58 11.80 -17.13
CA LYS A 62 -3.68 12.57 -17.96
C LYS A 62 -3.26 13.87 -17.29
N THR A 63 -2.02 14.30 -17.54
CA THR A 63 -1.54 15.61 -17.09
C THR A 63 -2.23 16.75 -17.85
N TRP A 64 -2.17 17.97 -17.32
CA TRP A 64 -2.62 19.16 -18.03
C TRP A 64 -1.89 19.32 -19.35
N GLU A 65 -0.59 19.05 -19.39
CA GLU A 65 0.21 19.05 -20.63
C GLU A 65 -0.32 18.05 -21.66
N GLU A 66 -0.62 16.81 -21.25
CA GLU A 66 -1.21 15.78 -22.12
C GLU A 66 -2.61 16.15 -22.64
N LEU A 67 -3.30 17.06 -21.94
CA LEU A 67 -4.59 17.63 -22.35
C LEU A 67 -4.45 18.95 -23.12
N GLY A 68 -3.23 19.45 -23.35
CA GLY A 68 -2.97 20.72 -24.02
C GLY A 68 -3.35 21.96 -23.19
N ILE A 69 -3.48 21.80 -21.87
CA ILE A 69 -3.84 22.84 -20.93
C ILE A 69 -2.54 23.39 -20.29
N PRO A 70 -2.24 24.69 -20.41
CA PRO A 70 -1.07 25.26 -19.76
C PRO A 70 -1.25 25.26 -18.24
N GLY A 71 -0.35 24.61 -17.53
CA GLY A 71 -0.38 24.52 -16.08
C GLY A 71 0.78 23.67 -15.55
N LYS A 72 1.09 23.84 -14.26
CA LYS A 72 2.03 22.97 -13.56
C LYS A 72 1.25 22.10 -12.59
N GLU A 73 1.43 20.79 -12.66
CA GLU A 73 0.87 19.86 -11.68
C GLU A 73 1.49 20.09 -10.30
N SER A 74 0.66 19.97 -9.27
CA SER A 74 1.15 19.80 -7.92
C SER A 74 1.68 18.38 -7.72
N SER A 75 2.66 18.22 -6.84
CA SER A 75 3.13 16.90 -6.46
C SER A 75 1.99 16.12 -5.81
N PRO A 76 1.64 14.93 -6.34
CA PRO A 76 0.53 14.16 -5.81
C PRO A 76 0.87 13.62 -4.42
N THR A 77 -0.11 13.65 -3.53
CA THR A 77 0.01 13.15 -2.16
C THR A 77 -1.16 12.24 -1.80
N MET A 78 -0.99 11.38 -0.81
CA MET A 78 -2.06 10.56 -0.24
C MET A 78 -2.20 10.77 1.27
N ALA A 79 -3.38 10.48 1.79
CA ALA A 79 -3.62 10.46 3.23
C ALA A 79 -3.05 9.17 3.86
N SER A 80 -2.50 9.30 5.06
CA SER A 80 -1.97 8.19 5.85
C SER A 80 -2.19 8.43 7.35
N PRO A 81 -1.94 7.42 8.21
CA PRO A 81 -2.03 7.58 9.67
C PRO A 81 -1.09 8.65 10.25
N VAL A 82 -0.05 9.04 9.53
CA VAL A 82 0.94 10.05 9.95
C VAL A 82 0.75 11.39 9.24
N GLY A 83 -0.39 11.57 8.56
CA GLY A 83 -0.72 12.76 7.78
C GLY A 83 -0.53 12.56 6.28
N GLN A 84 -0.31 13.66 5.58
CA GLN A 84 -0.14 13.69 4.13
C GLN A 84 1.27 13.24 3.76
N ILE A 85 1.38 12.28 2.84
CA ILE A 85 2.65 11.72 2.37
C ILE A 85 2.68 11.67 0.84
N PRO A 86 3.86 11.50 0.21
CA PRO A 86 3.96 11.19 -1.20
C PRO A 86 3.13 9.94 -1.60
N VAL A 87 2.57 9.94 -2.81
CA VAL A 87 1.72 8.85 -3.33
C VAL A 87 2.44 7.53 -3.60
N ASP A 88 3.77 7.52 -3.59
CA ASP A 88 4.58 6.29 -3.62
C ASP A 88 4.76 5.67 -2.22
N GLY A 89 4.16 6.30 -1.20
CA GLY A 89 4.22 5.87 0.19
C GLY A 89 5.39 6.46 0.98
N GLY A 90 6.27 7.23 0.35
CA GLY A 90 7.38 7.94 1.00
C GLY A 90 8.20 7.05 1.95
N GLU A 91 8.60 7.61 3.10
CA GLU A 91 9.35 6.88 4.13
C GLU A 91 8.49 5.88 4.93
N LEU A 92 7.16 6.05 4.90
CA LEU A 92 6.23 5.20 5.63
C LEU A 92 6.17 3.78 5.04
N LEU A 93 6.13 3.67 3.71
CA LEU A 93 6.05 2.38 3.03
C LEU A 93 7.23 1.43 3.37
N PRO A 94 8.52 1.82 3.23
CA PRO A 94 9.63 0.95 3.57
C PRO A 94 9.66 0.59 5.06
N PHE A 95 9.25 1.50 5.95
CA PHE A 95 9.07 1.19 7.37
C PHE A 95 8.03 0.09 7.59
N LEU A 96 6.85 0.21 6.98
CA LEU A 96 5.77 -0.78 7.12
C LEU A 96 6.15 -2.13 6.49
N ILE A 97 6.85 -2.13 5.35
CA ILE A 97 7.38 -3.35 4.73
C ILE A 97 8.34 -4.06 5.69
N LYS A 98 9.28 -3.34 6.31
CA LYS A 98 10.20 -3.91 7.32
C LYS A 98 9.43 -4.46 8.52
N TYR A 99 8.47 -3.70 9.05
CA TYR A 99 7.64 -4.13 10.17
C TYR A 99 6.87 -5.42 9.86
N ARG A 100 6.16 -5.48 8.73
CA ARG A 100 5.40 -6.67 8.32
C ARG A 100 6.30 -7.85 8.00
N SER A 101 7.49 -7.61 7.44
CA SER A 101 8.49 -8.67 7.24
C SER A 101 8.90 -9.32 8.57
N ILE A 102 9.08 -8.53 9.63
CA ILE A 102 9.35 -9.05 10.97
C ILE A 102 8.16 -9.88 11.48
N VAL A 103 6.95 -9.32 11.42
CA VAL A 103 5.73 -9.95 11.98
C VAL A 103 5.33 -11.23 11.24
N GLU A 104 5.46 -11.25 9.92
CA GLU A 104 4.96 -12.35 9.07
C GLU A 104 6.01 -13.42 8.80
N LEU A 105 7.31 -13.06 8.73
CA LEU A 105 8.36 -13.98 8.27
C LEU A 105 9.25 -14.48 9.40
N LEU A 106 9.45 -13.71 10.47
CA LEU A 106 10.32 -14.12 11.58
C LEU A 106 9.56 -14.96 12.62
N PRO A 107 10.23 -15.94 13.26
CA PRO A 107 9.67 -16.63 14.42
C PRO A 107 9.39 -15.64 15.56
N ILE A 108 8.31 -15.88 16.31
CA ILE A 108 7.83 -15.01 17.39
C ILE A 108 8.94 -14.69 18.41
N SER A 109 9.82 -15.66 18.71
CA SER A 109 10.96 -15.50 19.63
C SER A 109 11.93 -14.39 19.21
N HIS A 110 12.04 -14.09 17.91
CA HIS A 110 12.95 -13.08 17.37
C HIS A 110 12.27 -11.74 17.09
N GLN A 111 10.94 -11.70 17.02
CA GLN A 111 10.19 -10.49 16.63
C GLN A 111 10.43 -9.32 17.60
N GLY A 112 10.37 -9.57 18.91
CA GLY A 112 10.49 -8.50 19.91
C GLY A 112 11.79 -7.70 19.82
N ARG A 113 12.93 -8.38 19.61
CA ARG A 113 14.23 -7.71 19.45
C ARG A 113 14.28 -6.87 18.17
N GLN A 114 13.78 -7.42 17.06
CA GLN A 114 13.80 -6.75 15.76
C GLN A 114 12.84 -5.56 15.72
N ILE A 115 11.65 -5.69 16.31
CA ILE A 115 10.68 -4.59 16.41
C ILE A 115 11.26 -3.44 17.26
N ARG A 116 11.90 -3.74 18.40
CA ARG A 116 12.55 -2.70 19.22
C ARG A 116 13.63 -1.95 18.44
N ARG A 117 14.45 -2.68 17.67
CA ARG A 117 15.47 -2.08 16.81
C ARG A 117 14.85 -1.20 15.72
N LEU A 118 13.84 -1.70 15.02
CA LEU A 118 13.13 -0.93 13.99
C LEU A 118 12.55 0.38 14.54
N LYS A 119 11.93 0.34 15.73
CA LYS A 119 11.41 1.54 16.41
C LYS A 119 12.51 2.53 16.79
N ALA A 120 13.69 2.05 17.20
CA ALA A 120 14.82 2.92 17.54
C ALA A 120 15.42 3.59 16.28
N GLU A 121 15.42 2.89 15.15
CA GLU A 121 15.89 3.41 13.86
C GLU A 121 14.88 4.38 13.20
N ASN A 122 13.58 4.30 13.56
CA ASN A 122 12.49 5.09 12.95
C ASN A 122 11.54 5.60 14.05
N PRO A 123 12.00 6.51 14.93
CA PRO A 123 11.23 6.95 16.10
C PRO A 123 9.91 7.63 15.73
N GLU A 124 9.85 8.33 14.60
CA GLU A 124 8.66 9.02 14.07
C GLU A 124 7.48 8.05 13.80
N PHE A 125 7.75 6.82 13.39
CA PHE A 125 6.73 5.81 13.09
C PHE A 125 6.48 4.83 14.24
N SER A 126 7.23 4.94 15.35
CA SER A 126 7.17 4.01 16.47
C SER A 126 5.76 3.88 17.09
N HIS A 127 5.00 4.97 17.12
CA HIS A 127 3.64 5.03 17.66
C HIS A 127 2.65 4.13 16.90
N LEU A 128 2.85 3.93 15.58
CA LEU A 128 1.98 3.09 14.75
C LEU A 128 2.08 1.62 15.19
N VAL A 129 3.28 1.17 15.52
CA VAL A 129 3.53 -0.19 15.99
C VAL A 129 2.91 -0.40 17.37
N ASP A 130 2.99 0.59 18.24
CA ASP A 130 2.45 0.50 19.60
C ASP A 130 0.92 0.43 19.58
N GLN A 131 0.26 1.23 18.74
CA GLN A 131 -1.19 1.19 18.56
C GLN A 131 -1.67 -0.16 18.03
N ALA A 132 -0.94 -0.75 17.07
CA ALA A 132 -1.28 -2.04 16.47
C ALA A 132 -1.17 -3.23 17.45
N ASN A 133 -0.34 -3.11 18.48
CA ASN A 133 -0.10 -4.17 19.48
C ASN A 133 -0.94 -4.01 20.76
N ARG A 134 -1.83 -3.01 20.85
CA ARG A 134 -2.68 -2.81 22.03
C ARG A 134 -3.65 -4.00 22.21
N PRO A 135 -3.79 -4.56 23.42
CA PRO A 135 -4.58 -5.77 23.69
C PRO A 135 -6.10 -5.64 23.48
N GLY A 136 -6.61 -4.44 23.12
CA GLY A 136 -8.01 -4.21 22.73
C GLY A 136 -8.26 -4.13 21.22
N ALA A 137 -7.22 -4.05 20.39
CA ALA A 137 -7.36 -4.16 18.94
C ALA A 137 -7.45 -5.65 18.61
N GLY A 138 -8.60 -6.10 18.08
CA GLY A 138 -8.90 -7.52 17.87
C GLY A 138 -7.73 -8.32 17.31
N LYS A 139 -7.52 -9.54 17.85
CA LYS A 139 -6.42 -10.44 17.47
C LYS A 139 -6.20 -10.42 15.96
N LEU A 140 -5.00 -10.03 15.50
CA LEU A 140 -4.56 -10.20 14.12
C LEU A 140 -4.86 -11.64 13.70
N LYS A 141 -5.86 -11.84 12.83
CA LYS A 141 -6.20 -13.16 12.30
C LYS A 141 -4.93 -13.73 11.68
N ARG A 142 -4.37 -14.79 12.27
CA ARG A 142 -3.21 -15.50 11.74
C ARG A 142 -3.54 -15.91 10.30
N PHE A 143 -2.75 -15.43 9.35
CA PHE A 143 -2.98 -15.75 7.94
C PHE A 143 -2.68 -17.23 7.68
N PRO A 144 -3.54 -17.94 6.92
CA PRO A 144 -3.40 -19.37 6.66
C PRO A 144 -2.08 -19.71 5.94
N GLY A 145 -1.47 -20.84 6.28
CA GLY A 145 -0.12 -21.27 5.85
C GLY A 145 0.14 -21.44 4.34
N ILE A 146 -0.83 -21.11 3.49
CA ILE A 146 -0.74 -21.16 2.02
C ILE A 146 0.25 -20.11 1.50
N TYR A 147 0.43 -18.99 2.22
CA TYR A 147 1.29 -17.87 1.78
C TYR A 147 2.79 -18.18 1.75
N LYS A 148 3.26 -19.19 2.52
CA LYS A 148 4.68 -19.60 2.50
C LYS A 148 5.12 -20.19 1.15
N ARG A 149 4.20 -20.68 0.33
CA ARG A 149 4.52 -21.28 -0.98
C ARG A 149 4.72 -20.24 -2.08
N HIS A 150 4.06 -19.08 -2.01
CA HIS A 150 4.15 -18.05 -3.03
C HIS A 150 5.49 -17.27 -2.94
N LEU A 151 5.96 -16.96 -1.73
CA LEU A 151 7.24 -16.28 -1.51
C LEU A 151 8.46 -17.12 -1.93
N ARG A 152 8.36 -18.45 -1.98
CA ARG A 152 9.43 -19.32 -2.52
C ARG A 152 9.57 -19.26 -4.05
N ARG A 153 8.54 -18.79 -4.77
CA ARG A 153 8.60 -18.66 -6.24
C ARG A 153 9.18 -17.34 -6.72
N ILE A 154 9.09 -16.28 -5.91
CA ILE A 154 9.54 -14.94 -6.30
C ILE A 154 11.08 -14.81 -6.19
N GLY A 155 11.74 -15.59 -5.33
CA GLY A 155 13.22 -15.59 -5.20
C GLY A 155 13.98 -16.45 -6.23
N LYS A 156 13.40 -16.77 -7.39
CA LYS A 156 14.02 -17.61 -8.43
C LYS A 156 13.89 -17.04 -9.86
N ARG A 157 13.81 -15.72 -10.01
CA ARG A 157 13.99 -15.06 -11.29
C ARG A 157 15.12 -14.05 -11.18
#